data_AF-A0A9P8G395-F1
#
_entry.id   AF-A0A9P8G395-F1
#
_cell.length_a   1.000
_cell.length_b   1.000
_cell.length_c   1.000
_cell.angle_alpha   90.00
_cell.angle_beta   90.00
_cell.angle_gamma   90.00
#
_symmetry.space_group_name_H-M   'P 1'
#
loop_
_entity.id
_entity.type
_entity.pdbx_description
1 polymer ?
#
loop_
_entity_poly.entity_id
_entity_poly.type
_entity_poly.pdbx_seq_one_letter_code
_entity_poly.pdbx_strand_id
1 'polypeptide(L)'
;MPDDRYHSSRRRSRSPNHSRRDRDHHHKRRSRSPASIQLPLNARALVKHDLKQFKRLFGLYLDIQKQIDIDELDETEIKGRWKSFLGKWNRAELAEGWYDPVTKEKADRAASEAKTTRRSPPSREQPEQDYRQHEQQTATSQPAADQEDSEDEYGPSLPTNTGRAGPTVPSVQDLQYRNGRLASIIRRHATQGSQITELAEEDEIARRQDLRFDRKMDRKLQKERLEELNPRAEPGSRERQLEKKREKAVANRAFREEKSPGAEEVGESDLIGGEDGIKAHIQATQRKKSERELRKEEILRAREAEREERLAHHRVKEEKTMEMLKNLARQRYG
;
A
#
# COMPACT_ATOMS: atom_id res chain seq x y z
N MET A 1 -58.95 -2.07 -31.11
CA MET A 1 -57.53 -2.48 -30.96
C MET A 1 -56.90 -1.57 -29.92
N PRO A 2 -56.75 -2.02 -28.66
CA PRO A 2 -56.15 -1.18 -27.63
C PRO A 2 -54.62 -1.35 -27.62
N ASP A 3 -53.91 -0.23 -27.74
CA ASP A 3 -52.45 -0.13 -27.66
C ASP A 3 -51.98 -0.16 -26.20
N ASP A 4 -51.43 -1.29 -25.77
CA ASP A 4 -50.81 -1.43 -24.45
C ASP A 4 -49.44 -0.74 -24.39
N ARG A 5 -49.44 0.47 -23.82
CA ARG A 5 -48.24 1.23 -23.45
C ARG A 5 -47.57 0.65 -22.21
N TYR A 6 -46.68 -0.30 -22.39
CA TYR A 6 -45.83 -0.79 -21.30
C TYR A 6 -44.75 0.24 -20.92
N HIS A 7 -45.04 0.96 -19.84
CA HIS A 7 -44.07 1.77 -19.10
C HIS A 7 -43.02 0.86 -18.46
N SER A 8 -41.81 0.84 -19.02
CA SER A 8 -40.65 0.19 -18.39
C SER A 8 -40.17 1.02 -17.20
N SER A 9 -40.76 0.77 -16.03
CA SER A 9 -40.19 1.17 -14.76
C SER A 9 -38.89 0.40 -14.54
N ARG A 10 -37.74 1.03 -14.82
CA ARG A 10 -36.42 0.58 -14.36
C ARG A 10 -36.38 0.65 -12.83
N ARG A 11 -36.88 -0.39 -12.17
CA ARG A 11 -36.59 -0.64 -10.76
C ARG A 11 -35.11 -1.01 -10.66
N ARG A 12 -34.37 -0.08 -10.06
CA ARG A 12 -32.98 -0.19 -9.67
C ARG A 12 -32.92 -1.01 -8.39
N SER A 13 -32.95 -2.34 -8.48
CA SER A 13 -32.62 -3.21 -7.35
C SER A 13 -31.10 -3.34 -7.26
N ARG A 14 -30.53 -2.53 -6.38
CA ARG A 14 -29.26 -2.83 -5.70
C ARG A 14 -29.45 -4.17 -4.96
N SER A 15 -28.80 -5.22 -5.43
CA SER A 15 -28.57 -6.40 -4.60
C SER A 15 -27.30 -6.19 -3.76
N PRO A 16 -27.34 -6.48 -2.45
CA PRO A 16 -26.18 -6.52 -1.57
C PRO A 16 -25.44 -7.84 -1.80
N ASN A 17 -24.23 -7.79 -2.34
CA ASN A 17 -23.38 -8.98 -2.37
C ASN A 17 -22.44 -8.94 -1.17
N HIS A 18 -22.87 -9.66 -0.12
CA HIS A 18 -21.98 -10.37 0.77
C HIS A 18 -21.23 -11.44 -0.04
N SER A 19 -20.13 -11.06 -0.68
CA SER A 19 -19.17 -12.06 -1.16
C SER A 19 -18.23 -12.42 -0.04
N ARG A 20 -18.13 -13.73 0.11
CA ARG A 20 -17.38 -14.46 1.10
C ARG A 20 -15.90 -14.07 1.06
N ARG A 21 -15.32 -14.15 2.25
CA ARG A 21 -13.90 -14.05 2.57
C ARG A 21 -13.06 -14.88 1.60
N ASP A 22 -12.51 -14.21 0.59
CA ASP A 22 -11.20 -14.57 0.08
C ASP A 22 -10.18 -14.10 1.12
N ARG A 23 -9.48 -15.06 1.72
CA ARG A 23 -8.26 -14.81 2.49
C ARG A 23 -7.18 -14.47 1.48
N ASP A 24 -7.25 -13.25 0.95
CA ASP A 24 -6.15 -12.64 0.25
C ASP A 24 -5.03 -12.43 1.27
N HIS A 25 -4.01 -13.26 1.16
CA HIS A 25 -2.72 -13.00 1.76
C HIS A 25 -2.19 -11.72 1.13
N HIS A 26 -2.45 -10.59 1.79
CA HIS A 26 -1.83 -9.31 1.51
C HIS A 26 -0.31 -9.48 1.54
N HIS A 27 0.28 -9.69 0.37
CA HIS A 27 1.66 -9.36 0.13
C HIS A 27 1.78 -7.88 0.48
N LYS A 28 2.38 -7.61 1.65
CA LYS A 28 2.79 -6.27 2.06
C LYS A 28 3.63 -5.73 0.92
N ARG A 29 2.99 -4.92 0.06
CA ARG A 29 3.66 -4.09 -0.94
C ARG A 29 4.85 -3.50 -0.24
N ARG A 30 6.04 -3.88 -0.70
CA ARG A 30 7.29 -3.32 -0.23
C ARG A 30 7.18 -1.85 -0.55
N SER A 31 6.84 -1.06 0.46
CA SER A 31 6.56 0.36 0.33
C SER A 31 7.69 0.99 -0.46
N ARG A 32 7.32 1.58 -1.61
CA ARG A 32 8.04 2.62 -2.33
C ARG A 32 9.00 3.33 -1.37
N SER A 33 10.30 3.33 -1.67
CA SER A 33 11.26 4.12 -0.90
C SER A 33 10.67 5.54 -0.80
N PRO A 34 10.41 6.05 0.40
CA PRO A 34 9.73 7.34 0.54
C PRO A 34 10.57 8.37 -0.21
N ALA A 35 9.90 9.23 -1.00
CA ALA A 35 10.53 10.44 -1.49
C ALA A 35 11.22 11.11 -0.30
N SER A 36 12.38 11.73 -0.51
CA SER A 36 13.11 12.43 0.55
C SER A 36 12.27 13.62 1.04
N ILE A 37 11.34 13.34 1.95
CA ILE A 37 10.54 14.34 2.66
C ILE A 37 11.55 15.07 3.55
N GLN A 38 11.69 16.37 3.35
CA GLN A 38 12.43 17.20 4.29
C GLN A 38 11.67 17.17 5.62
N LEU A 39 12.30 16.55 6.63
CA LEU A 39 11.73 16.50 7.97
C LEU A 39 11.73 17.92 8.55
N PRO A 40 10.71 18.25 9.36
CA PRO A 40 10.68 19.54 10.05
C PRO A 40 11.99 19.75 10.83
N LEU A 41 12.45 21.00 10.88
CA LEU A 41 13.69 21.42 11.53
C LEU A 41 14.97 20.77 10.93
N ASN A 42 14.93 20.31 9.68
CA ASN A 42 16.02 19.58 9.02
C ASN A 42 16.50 18.36 9.84
N ALA A 43 15.58 17.73 10.58
CA ALA A 43 15.91 16.55 11.35
C ALA A 43 16.38 15.40 10.45
N ARG A 44 17.27 14.56 10.98
CA ARG A 44 17.79 13.40 10.25
C ARG A 44 16.75 12.30 10.14
N ALA A 45 16.65 11.67 8.96
CA ALA A 45 15.86 10.45 8.78
C ALA A 45 16.46 9.30 9.61
N LEU A 46 15.60 8.61 10.37
CA LEU A 46 16.02 7.55 11.28
C LEU A 46 16.06 6.19 10.56
N VAL A 47 17.05 5.38 10.93
CA VAL A 47 17.25 4.03 10.41
C VAL A 47 17.06 3.00 11.53
N LYS A 48 16.86 1.73 11.18
CA LYS A 48 16.65 0.64 12.14
C LYS A 48 17.74 0.55 13.21
N HIS A 49 18.99 0.85 12.87
CA HIS A 49 20.13 0.79 13.81
C HIS A 49 20.11 1.91 14.86
N ASP A 50 19.35 2.98 14.63
CA ASP A 50 19.30 4.15 15.52
C ASP A 50 18.50 3.89 16.82
N LEU A 51 17.91 2.69 16.95
CA LEU A 51 17.15 2.28 18.13
C LEU A 51 17.93 2.53 19.42
N LYS A 52 19.22 2.21 19.48
CA LYS A 52 20.02 2.37 20.72
C LYS A 52 20.18 3.84 21.13
N GLN A 53 20.36 4.73 20.15
CA GLN A 53 20.58 6.16 20.39
C GLN A 53 19.27 6.89 20.69
N PHE A 54 18.16 6.43 20.11
CA PHE A 54 16.85 7.05 20.26
C PHE A 54 15.92 6.26 21.19
N LYS A 55 16.42 5.23 21.91
CA LYS A 55 15.62 4.38 22.81
C LYS A 55 14.90 5.21 23.86
N ARG A 56 15.56 6.23 24.40
CA ARG A 56 15.04 7.10 25.47
C ARG A 56 13.92 8.01 24.94
N LEU A 57 14.14 8.66 23.80
CA LEU A 57 13.12 9.46 23.12
C LEU A 57 11.91 8.59 22.69
N PHE A 58 12.17 7.39 22.19
CA PHE A 58 11.13 6.42 21.84
C PHE A 58 10.34 5.95 23.07
N GLY A 59 10.99 5.77 24.21
CA GLY A 59 10.34 5.48 25.49
C GLY A 59 9.38 6.58 25.90
N LEU A 60 9.82 7.85 25.87
CA LEU A 60 8.92 8.99 26.14
C LEU A 60 7.75 9.07 25.16
N TYR A 61 7.98 8.75 23.88
CA TYR A 61 6.90 8.70 22.91
C TYR A 61 5.89 7.60 23.24
N LEU A 62 6.33 6.41 23.65
CA LEU A 62 5.43 5.33 24.05
C LEU A 62 4.65 5.67 25.31
N ASP A 63 5.30 6.27 26.30
CA ASP A 63 4.66 6.71 27.54
C ASP A 63 3.58 7.78 27.25
N ILE A 64 3.95 8.87 26.58
CA ILE A 64 3.03 9.99 26.33
C ILE A 64 1.90 9.62 25.35
N GLN A 65 2.20 8.94 24.23
CA GLN A 65 1.22 8.71 23.15
C GLN A 65 0.48 7.39 23.27
N LYS A 66 1.03 6.44 24.02
CA LYS A 66 0.52 5.06 24.08
C LYS A 66 0.33 4.56 25.52
N GLN A 67 0.78 5.32 26.54
CA GLN A 67 0.70 4.95 27.96
C GLN A 67 1.31 3.57 28.22
N ILE A 68 2.46 3.33 27.60
CA ILE A 68 3.15 2.03 27.65
C ILE A 68 4.61 2.26 28.00
N ASP A 69 5.04 1.60 29.08
CA ASP A 69 6.40 1.66 29.56
C ASP A 69 7.32 0.76 28.74
N ILE A 70 8.44 1.31 28.29
CA ILE A 70 9.41 0.58 27.45
C ILE A 70 10.09 -0.58 28.18
N ASP A 71 10.14 -0.53 29.51
CA ASP A 71 10.79 -1.55 30.36
C ASP A 71 9.90 -2.80 30.53
N GLU A 72 8.59 -2.69 30.29
CA GLU A 72 7.64 -3.82 30.37
C GLU A 72 7.56 -4.60 29.05
N LEU A 73 8.15 -4.08 27.96
CA LEU A 73 8.03 -4.65 26.63
C LEU A 73 9.19 -5.59 26.28
N ASP A 74 8.84 -6.70 25.63
CA ASP A 74 9.79 -7.62 25.04
C ASP A 74 10.58 -6.98 23.89
N GLU A 75 11.84 -7.42 23.68
CA GLU A 75 12.71 -6.88 22.64
C GLU A 75 12.12 -6.98 21.22
N THR A 76 11.34 -8.04 20.96
CA THR A 76 10.65 -8.25 19.68
C THR A 76 9.55 -7.22 19.47
N GLU A 77 8.81 -6.90 20.53
CA GLU A 77 7.76 -5.88 20.53
C GLU A 77 8.36 -4.47 20.43
N ILE A 78 9.44 -4.19 21.15
CA ILE A 78 10.21 -2.94 21.03
C ILE A 78 10.66 -2.75 19.58
N LYS A 79 11.24 -3.77 18.93
CA LYS A 79 11.66 -3.71 17.52
C LYS A 79 10.48 -3.50 16.56
N GLY A 80 9.34 -4.12 16.83
CA GLY A 80 8.10 -3.96 16.06
C GLY A 80 7.52 -2.54 16.16
N ARG A 81 7.43 -2.01 17.37
CA ARG A 81 6.94 -0.65 17.63
C ARG A 81 7.91 0.42 17.17
N TRP A 82 9.22 0.18 17.31
CA TRP A 82 10.27 1.02 16.73
C TRP A 82 10.11 1.14 15.22
N LYS A 83 9.80 0.05 14.51
CA LYS A 83 9.53 0.10 13.06
C LYS A 83 8.34 0.99 12.71
N SER A 84 7.29 0.97 13.52
CA SER A 84 6.12 1.84 13.34
C SER A 84 6.45 3.30 13.63
N PHE A 85 7.23 3.57 14.68
CA PHE A 85 7.74 4.90 15.01
C PHE A 85 8.63 5.47 13.91
N LEU A 86 9.60 4.69 13.40
CA LEU A 86 10.43 5.05 12.25
C LEU A 86 9.59 5.42 11.02
N GLY A 87 8.53 4.66 10.76
CA GLY A 87 7.62 4.95 9.65
C GLY A 87 6.96 6.32 9.79
N LYS A 88 6.49 6.65 10.99
CA LYS A 88 5.87 7.96 11.27
C LYS A 88 6.91 9.09 11.26
N TRP A 89 8.08 8.84 11.84
CA TRP A 89 9.20 9.78 11.88
C TRP A 89 9.62 10.18 10.48
N ASN A 90 9.93 9.20 9.64
CA ASN A 90 10.41 9.43 8.27
C ASN A 90 9.32 9.96 7.32
N ARG A 91 8.05 9.99 7.73
CA ARG A 91 6.94 10.63 6.99
C ARG A 91 6.57 12.01 7.51
N ALA A 92 7.29 12.56 8.49
CA ALA A 92 6.96 13.83 9.14
C ALA A 92 5.55 13.86 9.78
N GLU A 93 5.06 12.70 10.28
CA GLU A 93 3.71 12.59 10.88
C GLU A 93 3.70 12.85 12.39
N LEU A 94 4.85 13.01 13.03
CA LEU A 94 4.92 13.40 14.44
C LEU A 94 4.77 14.91 14.57
N ALA A 95 4.31 15.38 15.72
CA ALA A 95 4.31 16.81 16.01
C ALA A 95 5.73 17.38 15.94
N GLU A 96 5.87 18.63 15.48
CA GLU A 96 7.15 19.30 15.22
C GLU A 96 8.12 19.22 16.41
N GLY A 97 7.61 19.33 17.64
CA GLY A 97 8.42 19.25 18.86
C GLY A 97 9.09 17.88 19.12
N TRP A 98 8.72 16.82 18.42
CA TRP A 98 9.45 15.53 18.49
C TRP A 98 10.74 15.53 17.67
N TYR A 99 10.85 16.42 16.68
CA TYR A 99 12.01 16.56 15.82
C TYR A 99 13.06 17.53 16.37
N ASP A 100 12.72 18.25 17.45
CA ASP A 100 13.64 19.15 18.14
C ASP A 100 14.79 18.38 18.81
N PRO A 101 16.06 18.86 18.68
CA PRO A 101 17.18 18.27 19.42
C PRO A 101 17.01 18.45 20.94
N VAL A 102 16.32 19.52 21.36
CA VAL A 102 16.07 19.85 22.78
C VAL A 102 15.19 18.79 23.46
N THR A 103 14.18 18.24 22.77
CA THR A 103 13.35 17.17 23.35
C THR A 103 14.11 15.86 23.47
N LYS A 104 15.01 15.56 22.52
CA LYS A 104 15.94 14.44 22.66
C LYS A 104 16.88 14.61 23.86
N GLU A 105 17.49 15.78 24.02
CA GLU A 105 18.37 16.07 25.16
C GLU A 105 17.63 15.99 26.49
N LYS A 106 16.40 16.50 26.57
CA LYS A 106 15.55 16.35 27.76
C LYS A 106 15.28 14.87 28.09
N ALA A 107 15.02 14.04 27.09
CA ALA A 107 14.82 12.59 27.26
C ALA A 107 16.09 11.91 27.77
N ASP A 108 17.24 12.27 27.20
CA ASP A 108 18.53 11.74 27.58
C ASP A 108 18.88 12.14 29.02
N ARG A 109 18.64 13.41 29.38
CA ARG A 109 18.86 13.95 30.73
C ARG A 109 17.95 13.29 31.78
N ALA A 110 16.65 13.18 31.50
CA ALA A 110 15.69 12.52 32.40
C ALA A 110 16.07 11.06 32.68
N ALA A 111 16.54 10.33 31.66
CA ALA A 111 16.98 8.95 31.83
C ALA A 111 18.35 8.82 32.55
N SER A 112 19.24 9.82 32.48
CA SER A 112 20.43 9.85 33.34
C SER A 112 20.08 10.16 34.79
N GLU A 113 19.16 11.10 35.04
CA GLU A 113 18.70 11.44 36.38
C GLU A 113 17.98 10.26 37.05
N ALA A 114 17.14 9.52 36.32
CA ALA A 114 16.50 8.30 36.79
C ALA A 114 17.50 7.17 37.13
N LYS A 115 18.65 7.10 36.45
CA LYS A 115 19.72 6.15 36.79
C LYS A 115 20.48 6.55 38.05
N THR A 116 20.63 7.86 38.30
CA THR A 116 21.27 8.36 39.52
C THR A 116 20.39 8.16 40.76
N THR A 117 19.06 8.27 40.63
CA THR A 117 18.13 8.05 41.75
C THR A 117 17.92 6.56 42.07
N ARG A 118 17.96 5.66 41.08
CA ARG A 118 17.87 4.19 41.32
C ARG A 118 19.17 3.58 41.86
N ARG A 119 20.31 4.29 41.81
CA ARG A 119 21.60 3.83 42.35
C ARG A 119 21.84 4.26 43.81
N SER A 120 20.91 5.00 44.40
CA SER A 120 20.98 5.41 45.79
C SER A 120 19.76 4.87 46.53
N PRO A 121 19.88 3.85 47.40
CA PRO A 121 18.85 3.62 48.39
C PRO A 121 18.71 4.89 49.25
N PRO A 122 17.50 5.25 49.72
CA PRO A 122 17.35 6.38 50.62
C PRO A 122 18.14 6.08 51.89
N SER A 123 19.28 6.74 52.05
CA SER A 123 20.06 6.68 53.29
C SER A 123 19.22 7.36 54.36
N ARG A 124 18.65 6.52 55.22
CA ARG A 124 18.03 6.90 56.48
C ARG A 124 19.08 7.65 57.31
N GLU A 125 18.71 8.83 57.75
CA GLU A 125 19.48 9.75 58.59
C GLU A 125 20.13 9.04 59.79
N GLN A 126 21.39 9.39 60.10
CA GLN A 126 21.84 9.91 61.41
C GLN A 126 23.30 10.45 61.33
N PRO A 127 23.67 11.42 62.20
CA PRO A 127 24.88 12.26 62.11
C PRO A 127 26.06 11.76 62.97
N GLU A 128 27.15 12.57 63.06
CA GLU A 128 28.36 12.49 63.94
C GLU A 128 29.65 12.18 63.12
N GLN A 129 30.51 13.16 62.78
CA GLN A 129 31.58 13.82 63.56
C GLN A 129 32.86 12.98 63.82
N ASP A 130 33.91 13.38 63.08
CA ASP A 130 35.30 13.65 63.52
C ASP A 130 36.40 12.53 63.56
N TYR A 131 37.63 13.01 63.34
CA TYR A 131 38.99 12.51 63.61
C TYR A 131 39.94 12.01 62.48
N ARG A 132 40.89 12.92 62.15
CA ARG A 132 42.39 12.81 62.03
C ARG A 132 43.04 11.75 61.12
N GLN A 133 43.84 12.11 60.10
CA GLN A 133 45.25 12.60 60.03
C GLN A 133 46.37 11.53 60.09
N HIS A 134 47.48 11.82 59.37
CA HIS A 134 48.81 11.16 59.20
C HIS A 134 48.96 10.29 57.94
N GLU A 135 49.70 10.64 56.87
CA GLU A 135 51.11 11.07 56.63
C GLU A 135 52.19 9.96 56.59
N GLN A 136 52.71 9.77 55.38
CA GLN A 136 54.12 9.60 54.92
C GLN A 136 55.06 8.49 55.44
N GLN A 137 55.74 7.82 54.48
CA GLN A 137 57.20 7.48 54.38
C GLN A 137 57.38 6.43 53.25
N THR A 138 57.95 6.71 52.06
CA THR A 138 59.37 6.88 51.63
C THR A 138 60.33 5.71 51.95
N ALA A 139 60.81 5.00 50.92
CA ALA A 139 62.23 4.64 50.74
C ALA A 139 62.50 4.00 49.36
N THR A 140 63.44 4.60 48.64
CA THR A 140 64.08 4.19 47.37
C THR A 140 65.36 3.42 47.67
N SER A 141 65.75 2.44 46.83
CA SER A 141 67.16 2.13 46.50
C SER A 141 67.26 1.20 45.26
N GLN A 142 68.01 1.63 44.25
CA GLN A 142 68.63 0.83 43.16
C GLN A 142 70.16 0.74 43.45
N PRO A 143 71.09 0.31 42.55
CA PRO A 143 71.11 -0.70 41.46
C PRO A 143 72.34 -1.67 41.56
N ALA A 144 72.50 -2.63 40.64
CA ALA A 144 73.82 -3.12 40.19
C ALA A 144 73.74 -3.84 38.82
N ALA A 145 74.77 -3.62 37.99
CA ALA A 145 74.96 -4.10 36.63
C ALA A 145 75.72 -5.44 36.58
N ASP A 146 75.53 -6.24 35.52
CA ASP A 146 76.59 -6.61 34.55
C ASP A 146 76.11 -7.66 33.51
N GLN A 147 76.90 -7.75 32.45
CA GLN A 147 76.68 -8.17 31.06
C GLN A 147 76.61 -9.69 30.83
N GLU A 148 76.00 -10.14 29.71
CA GLU A 148 76.68 -10.81 28.58
C GLU A 148 75.71 -11.37 27.50
N ASP A 149 76.25 -11.45 26.28
CA ASP A 149 75.67 -11.80 24.98
C ASP A 149 74.89 -13.12 24.89
N SER A 150 73.86 -13.13 24.03
CA SER A 150 73.55 -14.28 23.16
C SER A 150 72.70 -13.82 21.97
N GLU A 151 73.33 -13.85 20.80
CA GLU A 151 72.70 -13.85 19.49
C GLU A 151 71.77 -15.07 19.38
N ASP A 152 70.48 -14.85 19.12
CA ASP A 152 69.66 -15.88 18.49
C ASP A 152 68.61 -15.23 17.58
N GLU A 153 69.05 -15.14 16.34
CA GLU A 153 68.28 -15.01 15.13
C GLU A 153 67.20 -16.09 15.03
N TYR A 154 65.96 -15.74 15.37
CA TYR A 154 64.81 -16.62 15.07
C TYR A 154 63.53 -15.83 14.73
N GLY A 155 63.52 -15.29 13.51
CA GLY A 155 62.30 -14.95 12.79
C GLY A 155 62.34 -15.64 11.42
N PRO A 156 61.22 -16.13 10.86
CA PRO A 156 61.25 -16.80 9.57
C PRO A 156 61.79 -15.86 8.48
N SER A 157 62.93 -16.22 7.88
CA SER A 157 63.56 -15.50 6.79
C SER A 157 62.57 -15.31 5.63
N LEU A 158 62.39 -14.07 5.17
CA LEU A 158 61.59 -13.77 3.99
C LEU A 158 62.18 -14.47 2.76
N PRO A 159 61.37 -15.11 1.90
CA PRO A 159 61.88 -15.68 0.67
C PRO A 159 62.37 -14.55 -0.24
N THR A 160 63.69 -14.41 -0.34
CA THR A 160 64.34 -13.63 -1.38
C THR A 160 64.26 -14.43 -2.67
N ASN A 161 63.21 -14.22 -3.46
CA ASN A 161 63.26 -14.61 -4.86
C ASN A 161 62.77 -13.49 -5.75
N THR A 162 63.65 -13.12 -6.66
CA THR A 162 63.50 -12.14 -7.70
C THR A 162 62.31 -12.48 -8.60
N GLY A 163 61.33 -11.57 -8.64
CA GLY A 163 60.23 -11.62 -9.59
C GLY A 163 59.21 -10.56 -9.23
N ARG A 164 59.30 -9.38 -9.83
CA ARG A 164 58.20 -8.40 -9.80
C ARG A 164 56.98 -9.04 -10.48
N ALA A 165 56.11 -9.68 -9.70
CA ALA A 165 54.75 -10.00 -10.14
C ALA A 165 53.94 -8.70 -10.08
N GLY A 166 54.14 -7.84 -11.09
CA GLY A 166 53.15 -6.82 -11.42
C GLY A 166 51.86 -7.49 -11.90
N PRO A 167 50.72 -6.78 -11.93
CA PRO A 167 49.47 -7.33 -12.45
C PRO A 167 49.70 -7.90 -13.85
N THR A 168 49.59 -9.22 -13.99
CA THR A 168 49.71 -9.92 -15.26
C THR A 168 48.69 -9.35 -16.24
N VAL A 169 49.15 -8.89 -17.40
CA VAL A 169 48.25 -8.38 -18.45
C VAL A 169 47.29 -9.50 -18.83
N PRO A 170 45.95 -9.30 -18.69
CA PRO A 170 44.98 -10.33 -19.02
C PRO A 170 45.13 -10.81 -20.46
N SER A 171 44.97 -12.12 -20.69
CA SER A 171 45.02 -12.69 -22.03
C SER A 171 43.92 -12.10 -22.91
N VAL A 172 44.13 -12.08 -24.24
CA VAL A 172 43.12 -11.62 -25.21
C VAL A 172 41.79 -12.38 -25.02
N GLN A 173 41.85 -13.66 -24.65
CA GLN A 173 40.67 -14.48 -24.37
C GLN A 173 39.93 -14.04 -23.10
N ASP A 174 40.66 -13.60 -22.06
CA ASP A 174 40.07 -13.07 -20.82
C ASP A 174 39.36 -11.74 -21.07
N LEU A 175 39.94 -10.88 -21.92
CA LEU A 175 39.32 -9.63 -22.34
C LEU A 175 38.03 -9.88 -23.13
N GLN A 176 38.02 -10.87 -24.04
CA GLN A 176 36.82 -11.26 -24.79
C GLN A 176 35.72 -11.79 -23.86
N TYR A 177 36.06 -12.66 -22.90
CA TYR A 177 35.09 -13.17 -21.93
C TYR A 177 34.54 -12.06 -21.02
N ARG A 178 35.40 -11.15 -20.55
CA ARG A 178 35.00 -9.97 -19.77
C ARG A 178 34.06 -9.07 -20.59
N ASN A 179 34.40 -8.80 -21.84
CA ASN A 179 33.59 -7.95 -22.73
C ASN A 179 32.22 -8.59 -23.02
N GLY A 180 32.18 -9.89 -23.31
CA GLY A 180 30.92 -10.64 -23.49
C GLY A 180 30.05 -10.63 -22.23
N ARG A 181 30.66 -10.81 -21.05
CA ARG A 181 29.96 -10.72 -19.77
C ARG A 181 29.42 -9.31 -19.52
N LEU A 182 30.21 -8.26 -19.77
CA LEU A 182 29.75 -6.87 -19.62
C LEU A 182 28.60 -6.54 -20.58
N ALA A 183 28.68 -6.97 -21.84
CA ALA A 183 27.59 -6.79 -22.81
C ALA A 183 26.28 -7.48 -22.37
N SER A 184 26.38 -8.69 -21.79
CA SER A 184 25.22 -9.40 -21.25
C SER A 184 24.60 -8.69 -20.04
N ILE A 185 25.43 -8.10 -19.17
CA ILE A 185 24.99 -7.31 -18.01
C ILE A 185 24.29 -6.05 -18.49
N ILE A 186 24.90 -5.30 -19.42
CA ILE A 186 24.31 -4.06 -19.98
C ILE A 186 22.94 -4.35 -20.59
N ARG A 187 22.81 -5.44 -21.38
CA ARG A 187 21.53 -5.84 -21.97
C ARG A 187 20.47 -6.15 -20.91
N ARG A 188 20.84 -6.89 -19.86
CA ARG A 188 19.92 -7.23 -18.75
C ARG A 188 19.48 -5.98 -17.99
N HIS A 189 20.41 -5.07 -17.71
CA HIS A 189 20.11 -3.80 -17.05
C HIS A 189 19.26 -2.88 -17.93
N ALA A 190 19.46 -2.86 -19.25
CA ALA A 190 18.60 -2.12 -20.18
C ALA A 190 17.16 -2.68 -20.19
N THR A 191 17.00 -4.01 -20.23
CA THR A 191 15.67 -4.64 -20.16
C THR A 191 14.98 -4.41 -18.82
N GLN A 192 15.72 -4.48 -17.71
CA GLN A 192 15.16 -4.15 -16.39
C GLN A 192 14.82 -2.67 -16.29
N GLY A 193 15.65 -1.79 -16.85
CA GLY A 193 15.39 -0.36 -16.92
C GLY A 193 14.08 -0.06 -17.63
N SER A 194 13.84 -0.66 -18.80
CA SER A 194 12.58 -0.52 -19.56
C SER A 194 11.37 -0.98 -18.75
N GLN A 195 11.46 -2.15 -18.10
CA GLN A 195 10.37 -2.67 -17.28
C GLN A 195 10.08 -1.79 -16.05
N ILE A 196 11.12 -1.22 -15.44
CA ILE A 196 10.97 -0.31 -14.30
C ILE A 196 10.29 0.99 -14.74
N THR A 197 10.64 1.52 -15.92
CA THR A 197 9.98 2.73 -16.47
C THR A 197 8.53 2.48 -16.83
N GLU A 198 8.21 1.35 -17.48
CA GLU A 198 6.83 0.99 -17.84
C GLU A 198 5.94 0.85 -16.59
N LEU A 199 6.42 0.14 -15.56
CA LEU A 199 5.69 0.02 -14.29
C LEU A 199 5.50 1.36 -13.58
N ALA A 200 6.48 2.27 -13.66
CA ALA A 200 6.38 3.59 -13.06
C ALA A 200 5.33 4.46 -13.76
N GLU A 201 5.21 4.34 -15.09
CA GLU A 201 4.20 5.03 -15.90
C GLU A 201 2.79 4.49 -15.61
N GLU A 202 2.62 3.17 -15.54
CA GLU A 202 1.36 2.53 -15.15
C GLU A 202 0.90 3.01 -13.76
N ASP A 203 1.82 3.05 -12.79
CA ASP A 203 1.55 3.56 -11.44
C ASP A 203 1.18 5.05 -11.41
N GLU A 204 1.70 5.85 -12.33
CA GLU A 204 1.33 7.26 -12.44
C GLU A 204 -0.07 7.43 -13.06
N ILE A 205 -0.36 6.66 -14.10
CA ILE A 205 -1.68 6.66 -14.75
C ILE A 205 -2.75 6.21 -13.75
N ALA A 206 -2.51 5.14 -12.99
CA ALA A 206 -3.41 4.67 -11.95
C ALA A 206 -3.67 5.75 -10.90
N ARG A 207 -2.63 6.40 -10.37
CA ARG A 207 -2.78 7.51 -9.41
C ARG A 207 -3.60 8.67 -9.97
N ARG A 208 -3.41 9.01 -11.24
CA ARG A 208 -4.17 10.08 -11.90
C ARG A 208 -5.64 9.68 -12.07
N GLN A 209 -5.93 8.42 -12.36
CA GLN A 209 -7.28 7.89 -12.44
C GLN A 209 -7.97 7.88 -11.07
N ASP A 210 -7.26 7.49 -10.00
CA ASP A 210 -7.77 7.50 -8.63
C ASP A 210 -8.16 8.91 -8.19
N LEU A 211 -7.29 9.91 -8.41
CA LEU A 211 -7.60 11.31 -8.10
C LEU A 211 -8.81 11.83 -8.88
N ARG A 212 -8.98 11.42 -10.14
CA ARG A 212 -10.15 11.78 -10.94
C ARG A 212 -11.41 11.11 -10.40
N PHE A 213 -11.31 9.86 -9.99
CA PHE A 213 -12.41 9.12 -9.37
C PHE A 213 -12.84 9.78 -8.06
N ASP A 214 -11.90 10.12 -7.18
CA ASP A 214 -12.19 10.77 -5.90
C ASP A 214 -12.90 12.12 -6.09
N ARG A 215 -12.40 12.96 -7.01
CA ARG A 215 -13.06 14.24 -7.36
C ARG A 215 -14.47 14.03 -7.90
N LYS A 216 -14.68 12.97 -8.70
CA LYS A 216 -16.00 12.64 -9.24
C LYS A 216 -16.95 12.16 -8.14
N MET A 217 -16.45 11.37 -7.19
CA MET A 217 -17.21 10.89 -6.05
C MET A 217 -17.58 12.04 -5.11
N ASP A 218 -16.67 12.97 -4.85
CA ASP A 218 -16.94 14.15 -4.04
C ASP A 218 -18.00 15.06 -4.68
N ARG A 219 -17.86 15.39 -5.96
CA ARG A 219 -18.91 16.14 -6.71
C ARG A 219 -20.27 15.44 -6.66
N LYS A 220 -20.27 14.10 -6.74
CA LYS A 220 -21.50 13.31 -6.64
C LYS A 220 -22.12 13.42 -5.25
N LEU A 221 -21.32 13.31 -4.19
CA LEU A 221 -21.77 13.49 -2.81
C LEU A 221 -22.30 14.90 -2.57
N GLN A 222 -21.64 15.93 -3.07
CA GLN A 222 -22.11 17.33 -2.99
C GLN A 222 -23.47 17.48 -3.69
N LYS A 223 -23.63 16.91 -4.88
CA LYS A 223 -24.91 16.91 -5.61
C LYS A 223 -26.00 16.17 -4.83
N GLU A 224 -25.70 15.01 -4.27
CA GLU A 224 -26.65 14.24 -3.43
C GLU A 224 -27.08 15.03 -2.19
N ARG A 225 -26.15 15.71 -1.51
CA ARG A 225 -26.46 16.58 -0.36
C ARG A 225 -27.34 17.77 -0.77
N LEU A 226 -27.09 18.37 -1.94
CA LEU A 226 -27.95 19.45 -2.46
C LEU A 226 -29.35 18.93 -2.83
N GLU A 227 -29.45 17.72 -3.35
CA GLU A 227 -30.74 17.07 -3.65
C GLU A 227 -31.52 16.68 -2.37
N GLU A 228 -30.83 16.39 -1.26
CA GLU A 228 -31.46 16.16 0.06
C GLU A 228 -31.93 17.47 0.72
N LEU A 229 -31.13 18.55 0.61
CA LEU A 229 -31.48 19.86 1.16
C LEU A 229 -32.62 20.54 0.40
N ASN A 230 -32.68 20.35 -0.93
CA ASN A 230 -33.74 20.85 -1.76
C ASN A 230 -34.39 19.69 -2.54
N PRO A 231 -35.33 18.96 -1.91
CA PRO A 231 -35.99 17.84 -2.54
C PRO A 231 -36.70 18.33 -3.79
N ARG A 232 -36.35 17.72 -4.90
CA ARG A 232 -36.91 18.05 -6.20
C ARG A 232 -38.44 17.89 -6.17
N ALA A 233 -39.15 18.81 -6.83
CA ALA A 233 -40.62 18.86 -6.78
C ALA A 233 -41.27 17.49 -7.02
N GLU A 234 -42.39 17.26 -6.30
CA GLU A 234 -43.19 16.04 -6.33
C GLU A 234 -43.40 15.52 -7.76
N PRO A 235 -43.19 14.21 -8.03
CA PRO A 235 -43.39 13.63 -9.36
C PRO A 235 -44.84 13.78 -9.82
N GLY A 236 -45.06 14.64 -10.81
CA GLY A 236 -46.40 14.89 -11.39
C GLY A 236 -46.85 16.35 -11.28
N SER A 237 -46.19 17.16 -10.45
CA SER A 237 -46.48 18.60 -10.32
C SER A 237 -46.13 19.40 -11.58
N ARG A 238 -46.85 20.50 -11.82
CA ARG A 238 -46.57 21.46 -12.91
C ARG A 238 -45.17 22.06 -12.80
N GLU A 239 -44.69 22.24 -11.57
CA GLU A 239 -43.34 22.70 -11.28
C GLU A 239 -42.27 21.73 -11.81
N ARG A 240 -42.45 20.42 -11.59
CA ARG A 240 -41.56 19.39 -12.14
C ARG A 240 -41.59 19.32 -13.66
N GLN A 241 -42.74 19.58 -14.29
CA GLN A 241 -42.83 19.63 -15.75
C GLN A 241 -42.04 20.82 -16.32
N LEU A 242 -42.14 21.99 -15.67
CA LEU A 242 -41.38 23.19 -16.04
C LEU A 242 -39.88 23.01 -15.79
N GLU A 243 -39.49 22.39 -14.68
CA GLU A 243 -38.10 22.06 -14.38
C GLU A 243 -37.52 21.08 -15.41
N LYS A 244 -38.24 20.01 -15.74
CA LYS A 244 -37.85 19.06 -16.80
C LYS A 244 -37.73 19.74 -18.17
N LYS A 245 -38.59 20.71 -18.47
CA LYS A 245 -38.50 21.52 -19.70
C LYS A 245 -37.27 22.43 -19.68
N ARG A 246 -36.96 23.04 -18.53
CA ARG A 246 -35.74 23.85 -18.33
C ARG A 246 -34.48 23.01 -18.47
N GLU A 247 -34.40 21.83 -17.84
CA GLU A 247 -33.25 20.93 -17.97
C GLU A 247 -33.02 20.47 -19.40
N LYS A 248 -34.09 20.12 -20.14
CA LYS A 248 -33.97 19.78 -21.56
C LYS A 248 -33.49 20.97 -22.38
N ALA A 249 -33.98 22.17 -22.09
CA ALA A 249 -33.55 23.38 -22.77
C ALA A 249 -32.08 23.71 -22.48
N VAL A 250 -31.63 23.54 -21.23
CA VAL A 250 -30.23 23.71 -20.82
C VAL A 250 -29.34 22.65 -21.48
N ALA A 251 -29.75 21.38 -21.51
CA ALA A 251 -28.99 20.32 -22.18
C ALA A 251 -28.87 20.58 -23.70
N ASN A 252 -29.95 21.03 -24.34
CA ASN A 252 -29.92 21.39 -25.76
C ASN A 252 -29.07 22.64 -26.03
N ARG A 253 -29.08 23.62 -25.11
CA ARG A 253 -28.21 24.80 -25.17
C ARG A 253 -26.74 24.42 -24.97
N ALA A 254 -26.43 23.59 -23.97
CA ALA A 254 -25.09 23.10 -23.73
C ALA A 254 -24.55 22.29 -24.92
N PHE A 255 -25.37 21.45 -25.57
CA PHE A 255 -24.97 20.76 -26.79
C PHE A 255 -24.70 21.72 -27.97
N ARG A 256 -25.43 22.84 -28.04
CA ARG A 256 -25.19 23.90 -29.04
C ARG A 256 -23.92 24.71 -28.73
N GLU A 257 -23.67 25.01 -27.47
CA GLU A 257 -22.52 25.80 -27.00
C GLU A 257 -21.23 24.98 -27.02
N GLU A 258 -21.26 23.70 -26.62
CA GLU A 258 -20.14 22.76 -26.76
C GLU A 258 -19.78 22.52 -28.23
N LYS A 259 -20.74 22.71 -29.14
CA LYS A 259 -20.55 22.65 -30.59
C LYS A 259 -20.12 23.99 -31.23
N SER A 260 -19.96 25.06 -30.46
CA SER A 260 -19.56 26.38 -30.96
C SER A 260 -18.52 26.99 -30.00
N PRO A 261 -17.22 26.77 -30.28
CA PRO A 261 -16.53 27.51 -31.34
C PRO A 261 -15.46 26.66 -32.07
N GLY A 262 -15.64 26.42 -33.37
CA GLY A 262 -14.65 25.73 -34.20
C GLY A 262 -14.98 24.28 -34.54
N ALA A 263 -16.26 23.96 -34.74
CA ALA A 263 -16.63 22.74 -35.45
C ALA A 263 -16.11 22.83 -36.90
N GLU A 264 -14.86 22.39 -37.07
CA GLU A 264 -14.27 22.01 -38.34
C GLU A 264 -15.30 21.17 -39.10
N GLU A 265 -15.68 21.63 -40.29
CA GLU A 265 -16.61 20.94 -41.17
C GLU A 265 -15.96 19.60 -41.54
N VAL A 266 -16.28 18.55 -40.78
CA VAL A 266 -15.91 17.18 -41.13
C VAL A 266 -16.56 16.91 -42.48
N GLY A 267 -15.74 16.86 -43.53
CA GLY A 267 -16.18 16.64 -44.89
C GLY A 267 -17.06 15.40 -44.97
N GLU A 268 -18.10 15.45 -45.79
CA GLU A 268 -19.07 14.36 -45.98
C GLU A 268 -18.39 13.03 -46.35
N SER A 269 -17.19 13.09 -46.94
CA SER A 269 -16.31 11.96 -47.26
C SER A 269 -15.67 11.25 -46.06
N ASP A 270 -15.50 11.94 -44.93
CA ASP A 270 -14.91 11.39 -43.69
C ASP A 270 -15.99 11.01 -42.66
N LEU A 271 -17.18 11.60 -42.80
CA LEU A 271 -18.36 11.28 -42.00
C LEU A 271 -19.00 9.94 -42.41
N ILE A 272 -18.79 9.53 -43.66
CA ILE A 272 -19.24 8.25 -44.20
C ILE A 272 -18.09 7.69 -45.02
N GLY A 273 -17.14 7.03 -44.32
CA GLY A 273 -16.14 6.20 -44.98
C GLY A 273 -16.83 5.36 -46.05
N GLY A 274 -16.36 5.49 -47.29
CA GLY A 274 -17.08 5.19 -48.54
C GLY A 274 -17.81 3.85 -48.61
N GLU A 275 -18.52 3.62 -49.70
CA GLU A 275 -19.56 2.59 -49.91
C GLU A 275 -19.30 1.18 -49.30
N ASP A 276 -18.04 0.78 -49.14
CA ASP A 276 -17.62 -0.48 -48.52
C ASP A 276 -17.52 -0.47 -46.98
N GLY A 277 -17.24 0.68 -46.36
CA GLY A 277 -17.11 0.86 -44.91
C GLY A 277 -18.44 0.75 -44.16
N ILE A 278 -19.54 1.22 -44.76
CA ILE A 278 -20.88 1.14 -44.18
C ILE A 278 -21.34 -0.32 -44.10
N LYS A 279 -21.12 -1.10 -45.17
CA LYS A 279 -21.45 -2.53 -45.22
C LYS A 279 -20.63 -3.30 -44.19
N ALA A 280 -19.33 -3.02 -44.08
CA ALA A 280 -18.47 -3.62 -43.06
C ALA A 280 -18.90 -3.26 -41.63
N HIS A 281 -19.31 -2.02 -41.38
CA HIS A 281 -19.79 -1.57 -40.07
C HIS A 281 -21.17 -2.18 -39.71
N ILE A 282 -22.08 -2.29 -40.68
CA ILE A 282 -23.37 -2.97 -40.50
C ILE A 282 -23.15 -4.46 -40.19
N GLN A 283 -22.26 -5.13 -40.91
CA GLN A 283 -21.94 -6.54 -40.64
C GLN A 283 -21.25 -6.71 -39.28
N ALA A 284 -20.33 -5.81 -38.90
CA ALA A 284 -19.67 -5.86 -37.60
C ALA A 284 -20.66 -5.63 -36.44
N THR A 285 -21.62 -4.73 -36.62
CA THR A 285 -22.68 -4.50 -35.62
C THR A 285 -23.68 -5.66 -35.56
N GLN A 286 -23.99 -6.31 -36.69
CA GLN A 286 -24.81 -7.53 -36.72
C GLN A 286 -24.10 -8.72 -36.04
N ARG A 287 -22.80 -8.94 -36.31
CA ARG A 287 -22.00 -9.95 -35.62
C ARG A 287 -21.91 -9.71 -34.10
N LYS A 288 -21.77 -8.44 -33.69
CA LYS A 288 -21.81 -8.07 -32.26
C LYS A 288 -23.20 -8.24 -31.63
N LYS A 289 -24.29 -8.12 -32.40
CA LYS A 289 -25.65 -8.39 -31.94
C LYS A 289 -25.89 -9.89 -31.77
N SER A 290 -25.44 -10.73 -32.71
CA SER A 290 -25.55 -12.19 -32.60
C SER A 290 -24.73 -12.75 -31.43
N GLU A 291 -23.52 -12.24 -31.19
CA GLU A 291 -22.70 -12.67 -30.04
C GLU A 291 -23.31 -12.26 -28.68
N ARG A 292 -23.98 -11.09 -28.63
CA ARG A 292 -24.71 -10.65 -27.43
C ARG A 292 -25.99 -11.43 -27.21
N GLU A 293 -26.66 -11.84 -28.27
CA GLU A 293 -27.85 -12.69 -28.22
C GLU A 293 -27.49 -14.10 -27.77
N LEU A 294 -26.39 -14.69 -28.26
CA LEU A 294 -25.87 -15.97 -27.79
C LEU A 294 -25.47 -15.92 -26.30
N ARG A 295 -24.75 -14.88 -25.86
CA ARG A 295 -24.44 -14.71 -24.41
C ARG A 295 -25.70 -14.56 -23.56
N LYS A 296 -26.73 -13.89 -24.10
CA LYS A 296 -28.00 -13.69 -23.38
C LYS A 296 -28.84 -14.97 -23.32
N GLU A 297 -28.85 -15.76 -24.39
CA GLU A 297 -29.49 -17.07 -24.44
C GLU A 297 -28.79 -18.07 -23.51
N GLU A 298 -27.46 -18.06 -23.46
CA GLU A 298 -26.66 -18.90 -22.57
C GLU A 298 -26.94 -18.60 -21.09
N ILE A 299 -27.02 -17.31 -20.72
CA ILE A 299 -27.36 -16.90 -19.36
C ILE A 299 -28.81 -17.27 -18.99
N LEU A 300 -29.76 -17.18 -19.94
CA LEU A 300 -31.14 -17.60 -19.71
C LEU A 300 -31.25 -19.12 -19.59
N ARG A 301 -30.55 -19.88 -20.44
CA ARG A 301 -30.48 -21.34 -20.36
C ARG A 301 -29.85 -21.81 -19.04
N ALA A 302 -28.80 -21.15 -18.58
CA ALA A 302 -28.19 -21.45 -17.27
C ALA A 302 -29.15 -21.17 -16.10
N ARG A 303 -29.92 -20.09 -16.18
CA ARG A 303 -30.91 -19.71 -15.15
C ARG A 303 -32.14 -20.62 -15.15
N GLU A 304 -32.54 -21.10 -16.32
CA GLU A 304 -33.62 -22.10 -16.48
C GLU A 304 -33.19 -23.45 -15.92
N ALA A 305 -31.95 -23.90 -16.18
CA ALA A 305 -31.39 -25.10 -15.59
C ALA A 305 -31.32 -25.03 -14.05
N GLU A 306 -30.91 -23.88 -13.48
CA GLU A 306 -30.89 -23.69 -12.02
C GLU A 306 -32.31 -23.77 -11.40
N ARG A 307 -33.31 -23.24 -12.11
CA ARG A 307 -34.72 -23.35 -11.67
C ARG A 307 -35.24 -24.78 -11.80
N GLU A 308 -34.89 -25.46 -12.87
CA GLU A 308 -35.30 -26.84 -13.10
C GLU A 308 -34.69 -27.78 -12.06
N GLU A 309 -33.42 -27.60 -11.68
CA GLU A 309 -32.78 -28.37 -10.61
C GLU A 309 -33.48 -28.17 -9.25
N ARG A 310 -33.85 -26.93 -8.93
CA ARG A 310 -34.59 -26.62 -7.69
C ARG A 310 -35.99 -27.26 -7.69
N LEU A 311 -36.69 -27.23 -8.82
CA LEU A 311 -38.00 -27.88 -8.96
C LEU A 311 -37.88 -29.40 -8.94
N ALA A 312 -36.83 -29.99 -9.54
CA ALA A 312 -36.57 -31.42 -9.49
C ALA A 312 -36.31 -31.89 -8.05
N HIS A 313 -35.52 -31.14 -7.27
CA HIS A 313 -35.32 -31.45 -5.86
C HIS A 313 -36.63 -31.36 -5.03
N HIS A 314 -37.54 -30.46 -5.38
CA HIS A 314 -38.87 -30.40 -4.77
C HIS A 314 -39.75 -31.58 -5.18
N ARG A 315 -39.76 -31.94 -6.48
CA ARG A 315 -40.47 -33.11 -7.00
C ARG A 315 -39.99 -34.40 -6.35
N VAL A 316 -38.67 -34.60 -6.17
CA VAL A 316 -38.13 -35.78 -5.48
C VAL A 316 -38.58 -35.84 -4.02
N LYS A 317 -38.72 -34.69 -3.34
CA LYS A 317 -39.27 -34.65 -1.97
C LYS A 317 -40.75 -34.99 -1.96
N GLU A 318 -41.52 -34.40 -2.87
CA GLU A 318 -42.95 -34.70 -3.03
C GLU A 318 -43.17 -36.18 -3.37
N GLU A 319 -42.40 -36.76 -4.28
CA GLU A 319 -42.45 -38.18 -4.64
C GLU A 319 -42.16 -39.06 -3.43
N LYS A 320 -41.12 -38.77 -2.64
CA LYS A 320 -40.85 -39.51 -1.39
C LYS A 320 -41.99 -39.39 -0.38
N THR A 321 -42.58 -38.20 -0.23
CA THR A 321 -43.74 -38.02 0.66
C THR A 321 -44.99 -38.73 0.15
N MET A 322 -45.23 -38.71 -1.17
CA MET A 322 -46.33 -39.39 -1.81
C MET A 322 -46.15 -40.91 -1.73
N GLU A 323 -44.93 -41.41 -1.85
CA GLU A 323 -44.59 -42.82 -1.67
C GLU A 323 -44.80 -43.26 -0.23
N MET A 324 -44.34 -42.47 0.76
CA MET A 324 -44.61 -42.73 2.17
C MET A 324 -46.11 -42.76 2.47
N LEU A 325 -46.88 -41.79 1.94
CA LEU A 325 -48.33 -41.73 2.12
C LEU A 325 -49.06 -42.88 1.41
N LYS A 326 -48.63 -43.25 0.20
CA LYS A 326 -49.15 -44.42 -0.53
C LYS A 326 -48.89 -45.72 0.24
N ASN A 327 -47.70 -45.87 0.84
CA ASN A 327 -47.37 -47.02 1.67
C ASN A 327 -48.24 -47.09 2.93
N LEU A 328 -48.47 -45.95 3.60
CA LEU A 328 -49.36 -45.87 4.76
C LEU A 328 -50.82 -46.19 4.40
N ALA A 329 -51.29 -45.67 3.26
CA ALA A 329 -52.63 -45.94 2.75
C ALA A 329 -52.80 -47.41 2.38
N ARG A 330 -51.79 -48.03 1.76
CA ARG A 330 -51.78 -49.47 1.44
C ARG A 330 -51.77 -50.34 2.69
N GLN A 331 -51.11 -49.93 3.77
CA GLN A 331 -51.16 -50.67 5.05
C GLN A 331 -52.51 -50.53 5.78
N ARG A 332 -53.23 -49.43 5.57
CA ARG A 332 -54.49 -49.14 6.29
C ARG A 332 -55.75 -49.58 5.54
N TYR A 333 -55.70 -49.62 4.21
CA TYR A 333 -56.85 -49.85 3.34
C TYR A 333 -56.60 -50.88 2.23
N GLY A 334 -55.43 -51.53 2.22
CA GLY A 334 -55.02 -52.51 1.21
C GLY A 334 -54.89 -53.91 1.76
#